data_AF-A0A3B9M4D0-F1
#
_entry.id   AF-A0A3B9M4D0-F1
#
_cell.length_a   1.000
_cell.length_b   1.000
_cell.length_c   1.000
_cell.angle_alpha   90.00
_cell.angle_beta   90.00
_cell.angle_gamma   90.00
#
_symmetry.space_group_name_H-M   'P 1'
#
loop_
_entity.id
_entity.type
_entity.pdbx_description
1 polymer ?
#
loop_
_entity_poly.entity_id
_entity_poly.type
_entity_poly.pdbx_seq_one_letter_code
_entity_poly.pdbx_strand_id
1 'polypeptide(L)'
;MRLLYAYLLAAQYLVELLQRNAAATFEPFWYITVHYIVYLILGAALGIEHIANNRKKKGPWKFNYAKLLFAGIPILIFNLTAYLYFKFQLPVYLINRRYVDVTTLILGYLIATCFYKESHTI
;
A
#
# COMPACT_ATOMS: atom_id res chain seq x y z
N MET A 1 -5.03 -17.76 4.80
CA MET A 1 -3.74 -18.05 5.48
C MET A 1 -2.67 -18.58 4.52
N ARG A 2 -2.78 -19.79 3.94
CA ARG A 2 -1.71 -20.37 3.09
C ARG A 2 -1.30 -19.50 1.88
N LEU A 3 -2.27 -18.88 1.20
CA LEU A 3 -2.00 -18.00 0.04
C LEU A 3 -1.28 -16.69 0.42
N LEU A 4 -1.60 -16.10 1.57
CA LEU A 4 -0.93 -14.89 2.06
C LEU A 4 0.53 -15.19 2.41
N TYR A 5 0.79 -16.35 3.03
CA TYR A 5 2.15 -16.75 3.38
C TYR A 5 3.01 -17.01 2.13
N ALA A 6 2.45 -17.69 1.13
CA ALA A 6 3.12 -17.88 -0.16
C ALA A 6 3.40 -16.55 -0.87
N TYR A 7 2.43 -15.63 -0.84
CA TYR A 7 2.60 -14.28 -1.37
C TYR A 7 3.71 -13.52 -0.65
N LEU A 8 3.75 -13.54 0.69
CA LEU A 8 4.78 -12.87 1.49
C LEU A 8 6.18 -13.38 1.16
N LEU A 9 6.35 -14.70 1.03
CA LEU A 9 7.64 -15.29 0.66
C LEU A 9 8.08 -14.88 -0.75
N ALA A 10 7.16 -14.92 -1.73
CA ALA A 10 7.46 -14.51 -3.10
C ALA A 10 7.79 -13.01 -3.18
N ALA A 11 7.03 -12.19 -2.46
CA ALA A 11 7.24 -10.75 -2.32
C ALA A 11 8.62 -10.44 -1.74
N GLN A 12 8.99 -11.09 -0.63
CA GLN A 12 10.29 -10.90 0.01
C GLN A 12 11.44 -11.28 -0.93
N TYR A 13 11.35 -12.43 -1.59
CA TYR A 13 12.35 -12.88 -2.56
C TYR A 13 12.52 -11.87 -3.71
N LEU A 14 11.41 -11.37 -4.24
CA LEU A 14 11.43 -10.43 -5.35
C LEU A 14 12.03 -9.06 -4.94
N VAL A 15 11.66 -8.56 -3.77
CA VAL A 15 12.21 -7.31 -3.21
C VAL A 15 13.71 -7.44 -2.95
N GLU A 16 14.16 -8.55 -2.38
CA GLU A 16 15.59 -8.80 -2.13
C GLU A 16 16.39 -8.87 -3.44
N LEU A 17 15.85 -9.52 -4.48
CA LEU A 17 16.47 -9.58 -5.80
C LEU A 17 16.64 -8.19 -6.40
N LEU A 18 15.59 -7.36 -6.35
CA LEU A 18 15.63 -5.99 -6.86
C LEU A 18 16.55 -5.09 -6.03
N GLN A 19 16.62 -5.30 -4.72
CA GLN A 19 17.52 -4.55 -3.84
C GLN A 19 18.98 -4.83 -4.19
N ARG A 20 19.33 -6.10 -4.44
CA ARG A 20 20.69 -6.50 -4.87
C ARG A 20 21.03 -5.89 -6.22
N ASN A 21 20.10 -5.93 -7.18
CA ASN A 21 20.29 -5.32 -8.49
C ASN A 21 20.46 -3.80 -8.39
N ALA A 22 19.63 -3.12 -7.60
CA ALA A 22 19.74 -1.67 -7.38
C ALA A 22 21.07 -1.26 -6.72
N ALA A 23 21.59 -2.09 -5.81
CA ALA A 23 22.90 -1.86 -5.20
C ALA A 23 24.05 -2.04 -6.20
N ALA A 24 23.89 -2.91 -7.21
CA ALA A 24 24.87 -3.14 -8.26
C ALA A 24 24.81 -2.09 -9.38
N THR A 25 23.62 -1.63 -9.76
CA THR A 25 23.41 -0.71 -10.91
C THR A 25 23.27 0.76 -10.49
N PHE A 26 23.18 1.04 -9.18
CA PHE A 26 22.86 2.37 -8.62
C PHE A 26 21.53 2.96 -9.13
N GLU A 27 20.63 2.12 -9.66
CA GLU A 27 19.29 2.52 -10.12
C GLU A 27 18.18 2.01 -9.17
N PRO A 28 17.80 2.78 -8.13
CA PRO A 28 16.86 2.34 -7.11
C PRO A 28 15.39 2.43 -7.54
N PHE A 29 15.10 3.01 -8.72
CA PHE A 29 13.74 3.31 -9.16
C PHE A 29 12.83 2.07 -9.17
N TRP A 30 13.29 0.97 -9.78
CA TRP A 30 12.53 -0.28 -9.88
C TRP A 30 12.34 -0.95 -8.51
N TYR A 31 13.39 -0.98 -7.70
CA TYR A 31 13.32 -1.50 -6.33
C TYR A 31 12.24 -0.77 -5.52
N ILE A 32 12.27 0.57 -5.49
CA ILE A 32 11.31 1.39 -4.75
C ILE A 32 9.90 1.13 -5.26
N THR A 33 9.69 1.20 -6.57
CA THR A 33 8.36 1.07 -7.18
C THR A 33 7.74 -0.29 -6.86
N VAL A 34 8.50 -1.37 -7.03
CA VAL A 34 7.99 -2.72 -6.78
C VAL A 34 7.77 -2.97 -5.29
N HIS A 35 8.66 -2.46 -4.43
CA HIS A 35 8.50 -2.52 -2.98
C HIS A 35 7.17 -1.86 -2.55
N TYR A 36 6.87 -0.65 -3.05
CA TYR A 36 5.59 0.01 -2.79
C TYR A 36 4.39 -0.81 -3.26
N ILE A 37 4.44 -1.34 -4.48
CA ILE A 37 3.35 -2.13 -5.06
C ILE A 37 3.07 -3.39 -4.21
N VAL A 38 4.13 -4.08 -3.79
CA VAL A 38 4.03 -5.30 -2.98
C VAL A 38 3.34 -5.03 -1.65
N TYR A 39 3.80 -4.04 -0.88
CA TYR A 39 3.18 -3.72 0.42
C TYR A 39 1.77 -3.15 0.28
N LEU A 40 1.49 -2.42 -0.81
CA LEU A 40 0.15 -1.90 -1.09
C LEU A 40 -0.84 -3.02 -1.42
N ILE A 41 -0.43 -4.00 -2.24
CA ILE A 41 -1.23 -5.20 -2.53
C ILE A 41 -1.44 -6.02 -1.27
N LEU A 42 -0.40 -6.18 -0.44
CA LEU A 42 -0.51 -6.88 0.84
C LEU A 42 -1.55 -6.23 1.76
N GLY A 43 -1.49 -4.90 1.89
CA GLY A 43 -2.47 -4.13 2.65
C GLY A 43 -3.88 -4.30 2.11
N ALA A 44 -4.05 -4.20 0.80
CA ALA A 44 -5.35 -4.38 0.16
C ALA A 44 -5.90 -5.81 0.34
N ALA A 45 -5.02 -6.82 0.29
CA ALA A 45 -5.37 -8.21 0.55
C ALA A 45 -5.86 -8.43 1.98
N LEU A 46 -5.32 -7.72 2.98
CA LEU A 46 -5.86 -7.75 4.35
C LEU A 46 -7.26 -7.12 4.42
N GLY A 47 -7.52 -6.09 3.62
CA GLY A 47 -8.84 -5.46 3.51
C GLY A 47 -9.87 -6.28 2.72
N ILE A 48 -9.47 -7.40 2.09
CA ILE A 48 -10.35 -8.18 1.24
C ILE A 48 -11.51 -8.82 2.02
N GLU A 49 -11.31 -9.13 3.30
CA GLU A 49 -12.36 -9.67 4.18
C GLU A 49 -13.50 -8.65 4.34
N HIS A 50 -13.16 -7.35 4.44
CA HIS A 50 -14.14 -6.28 4.50
C HIS A 50 -14.96 -6.20 3.20
N ILE A 51 -14.28 -6.27 2.05
CA ILE A 51 -14.91 -6.29 0.73
C ILE A 51 -15.82 -7.51 0.57
N ALA A 52 -15.36 -8.69 0.98
CA ALA A 52 -16.12 -9.94 0.91
C ALA A 52 -17.38 -9.89 1.78
N ASN A 53 -17.29 -9.34 3.00
CA ASN A 53 -18.44 -9.15 3.88
C ASN A 53 -19.42 -8.11 3.34
N ASN A 54 -18.94 -7.00 2.78
CA ASN A 54 -19.80 -6.01 2.13
C ASN A 54 -20.41 -6.54 0.83
N ARG A 55 -19.74 -7.42 0.08
CA ARG A 55 -20.29 -8.01 -1.15
C ARG A 55 -21.61 -8.74 -0.91
N LYS A 56 -21.75 -9.40 0.25
CA LYS A 56 -22.97 -10.11 0.67
C LYS A 56 -24.17 -9.19 0.93
N LYS A 57 -23.94 -7.90 1.19
CA LYS A 57 -25.02 -6.92 1.41
C LYS A 57 -25.72 -6.59 0.10
N LYS A 58 -27.03 -6.37 0.18
CA LYS A 58 -27.84 -5.82 -0.92
C LYS A 58 -27.80 -4.29 -0.82
N GLY A 59 -27.39 -3.62 -1.89
CA GLY A 59 -27.22 -2.17 -1.95
C GLY A 59 -26.16 -1.75 -2.98
N PRO A 60 -26.14 -0.47 -3.39
CA PRO A 60 -25.10 0.06 -4.26
C PRO A 60 -23.75 0.13 -3.53
N TRP A 61 -22.66 0.01 -4.28
CA TRP A 61 -21.33 0.28 -3.76
C TRP A 61 -21.16 1.79 -3.56
N LYS A 62 -20.85 2.20 -2.34
CA LYS A 62 -20.44 3.55 -1.99
C LYS A 62 -18.96 3.58 -1.66
N PHE A 63 -18.35 4.72 -1.94
CA PHE A 63 -16.95 4.98 -1.66
C PHE A 63 -16.84 6.06 -0.57
N ASN A 64 -16.07 5.78 0.48
CA ASN A 64 -15.84 6.75 1.54
C ASN A 64 -14.72 7.72 1.16
N TYR A 65 -15.08 8.77 0.41
CA TYR A 65 -14.14 9.82 0.00
C TYR A 65 -13.51 10.55 1.20
N ALA A 66 -14.25 10.76 2.28
CA ALA A 66 -13.73 11.43 3.48
C ALA A 66 -12.57 10.61 4.10
N LYS A 67 -12.75 9.29 4.24
CA LYS A 67 -11.70 8.41 4.77
C LYS A 67 -10.44 8.43 3.89
N LEU A 68 -10.60 8.39 2.57
CA LEU A 68 -9.46 8.49 1.66
C LEU A 68 -8.77 9.86 1.74
N LEU A 69 -9.55 10.95 1.82
CA LEU A 69 -9.01 12.30 1.81
C LEU A 69 -8.27 12.64 3.11
N PHE A 70 -8.87 12.33 4.26
CA PHE A 70 -8.29 12.68 5.56
C PHE A 70 -7.21 11.73 6.05
N ALA A 71 -7.25 10.45 5.65
CA ALA A 71 -6.26 9.47 6.10
C ALA A 71 -5.41 8.90 4.96
N GLY A 72 -5.97 8.68 3.77
CA GLY A 72 -5.22 8.18 2.61
C GLY A 72 -4.22 9.19 2.04
N ILE A 73 -4.63 10.45 1.83
CA ILE A 73 -3.76 11.48 1.24
C ILE A 73 -2.53 11.77 2.11
N PRO A 74 -2.63 11.99 3.43
CA PRO A 74 -1.45 12.22 4.27
C PRO A 74 -0.47 11.05 4.21
N ILE A 75 -0.96 9.82 4.26
CA ILE A 75 -0.12 8.61 4.17
C ILE A 75 0.56 8.52 2.80
N LEU A 76 -0.16 8.84 1.72
CA LEU A 76 0.38 8.84 0.36
C LEU A 76 1.48 9.88 0.20
N ILE A 77 1.29 11.10 0.71
CA ILE A 77 2.32 12.16 0.71
C ILE A 77 3.55 11.69 1.50
N PHE A 78 3.32 11.12 2.68
CA PHE A 78 4.40 10.64 3.55
C PHE A 78 5.24 9.54 2.88
N ASN A 79 4.60 8.65 2.14
CA ASN A 79 5.26 7.63 1.33
C ASN A 79 5.99 8.24 0.11
N LEU A 80 5.41 9.23 -0.56
CA LEU A 80 6.02 9.85 -1.74
C LEU A 80 7.36 10.55 -1.44
N THR A 81 7.62 10.93 -0.19
CA THR A 81 8.89 11.55 0.23
C THR A 81 10.13 10.75 -0.19
N ALA A 82 10.06 9.41 -0.16
CA ALA A 82 11.17 8.55 -0.59
C ALA A 82 11.46 8.69 -2.08
N TYR A 83 10.42 8.82 -2.91
CA TYR A 83 10.57 9.04 -4.35
C TYR A 83 11.10 10.45 -4.66
N LEU A 84 10.54 11.45 -3.98
CA LEU A 84 10.96 12.84 -4.12
C LEU A 84 12.41 13.05 -3.69
N TYR A 85 12.91 12.30 -2.70
CA TYR A 85 14.31 12.32 -2.32
C TYR A 85 15.24 11.96 -3.48
N PHE A 86 14.99 10.84 -4.17
CA PHE A 86 15.86 10.42 -5.28
C PHE A 86 15.79 11.35 -6.49
N LYS A 87 14.65 12.02 -6.71
CA LYS A 87 14.46 12.92 -7.84
C LYS A 87 14.94 14.36 -7.58
N PHE A 88 14.75 14.88 -6.36
CA PHE A 88 14.98 16.28 -6.01
C PHE A 88 16.04 16.49 -4.92
N GLN A 89 16.72 15.42 -4.47
CA GLN A 89 17.77 15.48 -3.44
C GLN A 89 17.30 16.16 -2.14
N LEU A 90 16.10 15.83 -1.69
CA LEU A 90 15.55 16.36 -0.44
C LEU A 90 16.45 16.03 0.77
N PRO A 91 16.37 16.81 1.87
CA PRO A 91 17.08 16.47 3.09
C PRO A 91 16.71 15.08 3.63
N VAL A 92 17.71 14.29 4.05
CA VAL A 92 17.53 12.91 4.50
C VAL A 92 16.58 12.79 5.70
N TYR A 93 16.49 13.81 6.56
CA TYR A 93 15.58 13.82 7.72
C TYR A 93 14.10 13.85 7.35
N LEU A 94 13.74 14.23 6.12
CA LEU A 94 12.37 14.19 5.61
C LEU A 94 11.97 12.81 5.08
N ILE A 95 12.92 11.89 4.95
CA ILE A 95 12.66 10.55 4.41
C ILE A 95 12.20 9.63 5.55
N ASN A 96 10.97 9.16 5.45
CA ASN A 96 10.51 8.08 6.29
C ASN A 96 10.99 6.72 5.76
N ARG A 97 12.22 6.32 6.04
CA ARG A 97 12.70 4.97 5.67
C ARG A 97 12.17 3.87 6.59
N ARG A 98 11.85 4.19 7.84
CA ARG A 98 11.59 3.18 8.88
C ARG A 98 10.16 2.67 8.88
N TYR A 99 9.20 3.53 8.53
CA TYR A 99 7.79 3.18 8.60
C TYR A 99 7.14 3.02 7.22
N VAL A 100 7.87 3.19 6.12
CA VAL A 100 7.33 3.14 4.75
C VAL A 100 6.57 1.83 4.48
N ASP A 101 7.07 0.71 4.97
CA ASP A 101 6.44 -0.60 4.77
C ASP A 101 5.08 -0.65 5.46
N VAL A 102 5.04 -0.20 6.72
CA VAL A 102 3.83 -0.16 7.55
C VAL A 102 2.83 0.86 7.00
N THR A 103 3.28 2.06 6.64
CA THR A 103 2.40 3.12 6.11
C THR A 103 1.84 2.74 4.74
N THR A 104 2.62 2.08 3.88
CA THR A 104 2.15 1.56 2.58
C THR A 104 1.16 0.42 2.76
N LEU A 105 1.39 -0.48 3.71
CA LEU A 105 0.45 -1.53 4.06
C LEU A 105 -0.87 -0.95 4.58
N ILE A 106 -0.82 0.03 5.49
CA ILE A 106 -2.00 0.74 5.99
C ILE A 106 -2.73 1.44 4.83
N LEU A 107 -2.01 2.07 3.91
CA LEU A 107 -2.60 2.71 2.73
C LEU A 107 -3.37 1.71 1.88
N GLY A 108 -2.76 0.55 1.57
CA GLY A 108 -3.43 -0.52 0.83
C GLY A 108 -4.70 -1.02 1.53
N TYR A 109 -4.62 -1.24 2.85
CA TYR A 109 -5.77 -1.63 3.67
C TYR A 109 -6.87 -0.56 3.67
N LEU A 110 -6.48 0.70 3.76
CA LEU A 110 -7.41 1.83 3.76
C LEU A 110 -8.14 1.93 2.42
N ILE A 111 -7.43 1.80 1.29
CA ILE A 111 -8.02 1.77 -0.05
C ILE A 111 -9.06 0.65 -0.13
N ALA A 112 -8.73 -0.57 0.33
CA ALA A 112 -9.65 -1.69 0.31
C ALA A 112 -10.89 -1.48 1.20
N THR A 113 -10.72 -0.84 2.37
CA THR A 113 -11.82 -0.58 3.32
C THR A 113 -12.62 0.70 3.06
N CYS A 114 -12.22 1.52 2.09
CA CYS A 114 -13.03 2.66 1.63
C CYS A 114 -14.28 2.23 0.85
N PHE A 115 -14.30 1.00 0.33
CA PHE A 115 -15.43 0.43 -0.39
C PHE A 115 -16.41 -0.24 0.58
N TYR A 116 -17.63 0.28 0.64
CA TYR A 116 -18.70 -0.31 1.44
C TYR A 116 -20.01 -0.33 0.66
N LYS A 117 -20.93 -1.21 1.07
CA LYS A 117 -22.31 -1.17 0.59
C LYS A 117 -23.20 -0.60 1.69
N GLU A 118 -23.98 0.41 1.34
CA GLU A 118 -25.02 0.92 2.20
C GLU A 118 -26.16 -0.10 2.23
N SER A 119 -26.48 -0.62 3.42
CA SER A 119 -27.67 -1.44 3.59
C SER A 119 -28.85 -0.47 3.57
N HIS A 120 -29.82 -0.71 2.70
CA HIS A 120 -31.15 -0.13 2.87
C HIS A 120 -31.68 -0.62 4.21
N THR A 121 -31.56 0.21 5.24
CA THR A 121 -32.38 0.11 6.44
C THR A 121 -33.62 0.93 6.09
N ILE A 122 -34.71 0.22 5.81
CA ILE A 122 -36.05 0.78 5.72
C ILE A 122 -36.50 1.07 7.15
#